data_AF-A0A2V9D5T0-F1
#
_entry.id   AF-A0A2V9D5T0-F1
#
_cell.length_a   1.000
_cell.length_b   1.000
_cell.length_c   1.000
_cell.angle_alpha   90.00
_cell.angle_beta   90.00
_cell.angle_gamma   90.00
#
_symmetry.space_group_name_H-M   'P 1'
#
loop_
_entity.id
_entity.type
_entity.pdbx_description
1 polymer ?
#
loop_
_entity_poly.entity_id
_entity_poly.type
_entity_poly.pdbx_seq_one_letter_code
_entity_poly.pdbx_strand_id
1 'polypeptide(L)'
;MQDETVIRVPGSVEMRSSGQLRISADGTPQHYTWSAQGDKKASGTVEFEDGTAKTSINVPGAKQQVQQDFKFSSPRIAVLDNNLYEQYAILGRIYDWNAKGTQSLPVLIPQDATPGNIDLESLGAKSVDGADLEVLRVHSTDLEIQLYFDAKFHLVRLEVPAAKVVIVRQ
;
A
#
# COMPACT_ATOMS: atom_id res chain seq x y z
N MET A 1 11.12 -5.30 -0.29
CA MET A 1 10.93 -3.87 0.01
C MET A 1 10.80 -3.73 1.52
N GLN A 2 11.46 -2.74 2.11
CA GLN A 2 11.38 -2.44 3.55
C GLN A 2 11.10 -0.95 3.68
N ASP A 3 10.17 -0.58 4.55
CA ASP A 3 9.76 0.80 4.79
C ASP A 3 9.52 1.05 6.29
N GLU A 4 9.74 2.29 6.72
CA GLU A 4 9.47 2.76 8.08
C GLU A 4 8.95 4.20 8.04
N THR A 5 7.85 4.44 8.74
CA THR A 5 7.26 5.77 8.93
C THR A 5 7.26 6.12 10.41
N VAL A 6 7.73 7.33 10.74
CA VAL A 6 7.65 7.91 12.09
C VAL A 6 6.81 9.18 12.04
N ILE A 7 5.70 9.19 12.78
CA ILE A 7 4.80 10.34 12.88
C ILE A 7 4.96 10.96 14.27
N ARG A 8 5.25 12.26 14.28
CA ARG A 8 5.36 13.07 15.50
C ARG A 8 4.31 14.16 15.47
N VAL A 9 3.31 14.04 16.34
CA VAL A 9 2.33 15.10 16.59
C VAL A 9 2.71 15.79 17.91
N PRO A 10 2.89 17.12 17.94
CA PRO A 10 3.21 17.84 19.18
C PRO A 10 2.19 17.54 20.28
N GLY A 11 2.66 17.01 21.42
CA GLY A 11 1.81 16.65 22.56
C GLY A 11 1.21 15.23 22.51
N SER A 12 1.54 14.41 21.51
CA SER A 12 1.12 13.00 21.42
C SER A 12 2.30 12.03 21.50
N VAL A 13 2.01 10.75 21.69
CA VAL A 13 3.01 9.68 21.64
C VAL A 13 3.54 9.56 20.20
N GLU A 14 4.86 9.39 20.04
CA GLU A 14 5.45 9.09 18.74
C GLU A 14 4.83 7.80 18.19
N MET A 15 4.29 7.85 16.98
CA MET A 15 3.79 6.68 16.27
C MET A 15 4.85 6.21 15.29
N ARG A 16 5.12 4.91 15.27
CA ARG A 16 6.10 4.28 14.38
C ARG A 16 5.47 3.07 13.71
N SER A 17 5.51 3.03 12.39
CA SER A 17 5.04 1.90 11.60
C SER A 17 6.18 1.39 10.72
N SER A 18 6.31 0.08 10.59
CA SER A 18 7.33 -0.55 9.74
C SER A 18 6.71 -1.68 8.94
N GLY A 19 7.17 -1.88 7.71
CA GLY A 19 6.74 -2.99 6.89
C GLY A 19 7.87 -3.60 6.08
N GLN A 20 7.82 -4.91 5.87
CA GLN A 20 8.70 -5.61 4.94
C GLN A 20 7.88 -6.52 4.03
N LEU A 21 7.83 -6.16 2.75
CA LEU A 21 7.16 -6.94 1.71
C LEU A 21 8.18 -7.69 0.85
N ARG A 22 8.00 -9.00 0.72
CA ARG A 22 8.64 -9.82 -0.31
C ARG A 22 7.64 -10.05 -1.44
N ILE A 23 8.10 -9.81 -2.65
CA ILE A 23 7.31 -9.88 -3.88
C ILE A 23 8.16 -10.56 -4.95
N SER A 24 7.56 -11.41 -5.76
CA SER A 24 8.21 -11.99 -6.93
C SER A 24 8.35 -10.97 -8.06
N ALA A 25 9.13 -11.32 -9.08
CA ALA A 25 9.42 -10.45 -10.21
C ALA A 25 8.17 -10.04 -11.02
N ASP A 26 7.11 -10.84 -10.98
CA ASP A 26 5.84 -10.61 -11.68
C ASP A 26 4.83 -9.79 -10.86
N GLY A 27 5.21 -9.33 -9.66
CA GLY A 27 4.34 -8.55 -8.78
C GLY A 27 3.47 -9.37 -7.84
N THR A 28 3.63 -10.69 -7.77
CA THR A 28 2.88 -11.53 -6.82
C THR A 28 3.49 -11.41 -5.41
N PRO A 29 2.74 -10.99 -4.38
CA PRO A 29 3.26 -10.94 -3.01
C PRO A 29 3.54 -12.36 -2.50
N GLN A 30 4.58 -12.50 -1.68
CA GLN A 30 4.97 -13.79 -1.08
C GLN A 30 4.79 -13.74 0.43
N HIS A 31 5.29 -12.68 1.05
CA HIS A 31 5.30 -12.54 2.50
C HIS A 31 5.31 -11.06 2.88
N TYR A 32 4.53 -10.70 3.90
CA TYR A 32 4.54 -9.37 4.47
C TYR A 32 4.65 -9.43 5.99
N THR A 33 5.59 -8.68 6.57
CA THR A 33 5.59 -8.40 8.01
C THR A 33 5.33 -6.93 8.25
N TRP A 34 4.61 -6.63 9.32
CA TRP A 34 4.36 -5.25 9.74
C TRP A 34 4.39 -5.11 11.25
N SER A 35 4.70 -3.90 11.69
CA SER A 35 4.54 -3.49 13.08
C SER A 35 4.03 -2.05 13.15
N ALA A 36 3.18 -1.77 14.12
CA ALA A 36 2.69 -0.45 14.46
C ALA A 36 2.92 -0.22 15.96
N GLN A 37 3.52 0.92 16.29
CA GLN A 37 3.82 1.38 17.63
C GLN A 37 3.16 2.74 17.85
N GLY A 38 2.63 2.96 19.04
CA GLY A 38 1.84 4.14 19.39
C GLY A 38 0.81 3.77 20.45
N ASP A 39 -0.40 4.34 20.37
CA ASP A 39 -1.50 4.08 21.31
C ASP A 39 -2.00 2.62 21.26
N LYS A 40 -1.97 1.99 20.08
CA LYS A 40 -2.23 0.56 19.90
C LYS A 40 -1.01 -0.09 19.27
N LYS A 41 -0.23 -0.80 20.07
CA LYS A 41 0.87 -1.63 19.55
C LYS A 41 0.27 -2.87 18.90
N ALA A 42 0.68 -3.19 17.70
CA ALA A 42 0.32 -4.44 17.02
C ALA A 42 1.42 -4.82 16.04
N SER A 43 1.52 -6.10 15.73
CA SER A 43 2.40 -6.57 14.66
C SER A 43 1.78 -7.80 14.03
N GLY A 44 2.06 -8.02 12.76
CA GLY A 44 1.50 -9.17 12.08
C GLY A 44 2.34 -9.66 10.92
N THR A 45 1.95 -10.81 10.43
CA THR A 45 2.49 -11.44 9.24
C THR A 45 1.36 -11.79 8.28
N VAL A 46 1.67 -11.77 6.99
CA VAL A 46 0.79 -12.29 5.95
C VAL A 46 1.60 -13.21 5.06
N GLU A 47 1.18 -14.46 4.95
CA GLU A 47 1.70 -15.42 3.96
C GLU A 47 0.76 -15.45 2.77
N PHE A 48 1.31 -15.37 1.56
CA PHE A 48 0.54 -15.41 0.32
C PHE A 48 0.79 -16.71 -0.44
N GLU A 49 -0.27 -17.44 -0.72
CA GLU A 49 -0.22 -18.74 -1.40
C GLU A 49 -1.44 -18.88 -2.32
N ASP A 50 -1.19 -18.95 -3.63
CA ASP A 50 -2.21 -19.19 -4.67
C ASP A 50 -3.48 -18.33 -4.53
N GLY A 51 -3.31 -17.01 -4.33
CA GLY A 51 -4.43 -16.08 -4.16
C GLY A 51 -5.10 -16.12 -2.80
N THR A 52 -4.52 -16.84 -1.83
CA THR A 52 -4.93 -16.81 -0.42
C THR A 52 -3.93 -16.00 0.39
N ALA A 53 -4.41 -15.04 1.19
CA ALA A 53 -3.61 -14.33 2.17
C ALA A 53 -3.93 -14.85 3.57
N LYS A 54 -2.96 -15.51 4.21
CA LYS A 54 -3.06 -16.06 5.57
C LYS A 54 -2.46 -15.06 6.54
N THR A 55 -3.31 -14.40 7.31
CA THR A 55 -2.90 -13.34 8.23
C THR A 55 -2.74 -13.89 9.65
N SER A 56 -1.73 -13.40 10.35
CA SER A 56 -1.56 -13.62 11.79
C SER A 56 -1.19 -12.32 12.48
N ILE A 57 -2.01 -11.90 13.45
CA ILE A 57 -1.87 -10.62 14.14
C ILE A 57 -1.59 -10.88 15.63
N ASN A 58 -0.51 -10.28 16.11
CA ASN A 58 -0.14 -10.21 17.51
C ASN A 58 -0.65 -8.91 18.11
N VAL A 59 -1.61 -9.03 19.04
CA VAL A 59 -2.12 -7.91 19.83
C VAL A 59 -1.59 -8.06 21.27
N PRO A 60 -0.94 -7.03 21.86
CA PRO A 60 -0.48 -7.06 23.24
C PRO A 60 -1.61 -7.42 24.20
N GLY A 61 -1.33 -8.36 25.10
CA GLY A 61 -2.31 -8.83 26.09
C GLY A 61 -3.30 -9.88 25.58
N ALA A 62 -3.32 -10.17 24.27
CA ALA A 62 -4.07 -11.31 23.74
C ALA A 62 -3.34 -12.63 24.08
N LYS A 63 -4.10 -13.65 24.47
CA LYS A 63 -3.55 -14.99 24.79
C LYS A 63 -3.10 -15.77 23.56
N GLN A 64 -3.66 -15.44 22.40
CA GLN A 64 -3.40 -16.10 21.12
C GLN A 64 -3.37 -15.06 20.00
N GLN A 65 -2.66 -15.40 18.93
CA GLN A 65 -2.70 -14.63 17.69
C GLN A 65 -4.09 -14.69 17.07
N VAL A 66 -4.53 -13.58 16.52
CA VAL A 66 -5.73 -13.55 15.68
C VAL A 66 -5.31 -14.00 14.28
N GLN A 67 -5.91 -15.07 13.79
CA GLN A 67 -5.64 -15.62 12.46
C GLN A 67 -6.86 -15.47 11.57
N GLN A 68 -6.63 -15.07 10.32
CA GLN A 68 -7.69 -14.93 9.33
C GLN A 68 -7.14 -15.17 7.92
N ASP A 69 -7.89 -15.93 7.13
CA ASP A 69 -7.55 -16.23 5.75
C ASP A 69 -8.49 -15.48 4.81
N PHE A 70 -7.92 -14.85 3.79
CA PHE A 70 -8.66 -14.15 2.76
C PHE A 70 -8.38 -14.80 1.41
N LYS A 71 -9.44 -15.17 0.69
CA LYS A 71 -9.34 -15.71 -0.66
C LYS A 71 -9.65 -14.62 -1.67
N PHE A 72 -8.76 -14.47 -2.65
CA PHE A 72 -8.88 -13.54 -3.75
C PHE A 72 -9.07 -14.29 -5.07
N SER A 73 -9.59 -13.60 -6.07
CA SER A 73 -9.77 -14.14 -7.43
C SER A 73 -8.46 -14.22 -8.22
N SER A 74 -7.36 -13.68 -7.69
CA SER A 74 -6.06 -13.59 -8.34
C SER A 74 -4.93 -13.72 -7.31
N PRO A 75 -3.80 -14.34 -7.68
CA PRO A 75 -2.58 -14.34 -6.86
C PRO A 75 -1.92 -12.96 -6.80
N ARG A 76 -2.12 -12.10 -7.81
CA ARG A 76 -1.57 -10.73 -7.82
C ARG A 76 -2.42 -9.83 -6.93
N ILE A 77 -2.07 -9.80 -5.65
CA ILE A 77 -2.72 -8.99 -4.62
C ILE A 77 -1.81 -7.81 -4.27
N ALA A 78 -2.35 -6.59 -4.32
CA ALA A 78 -1.66 -5.43 -3.79
C ALA A 78 -1.75 -5.43 -2.25
N VAL A 79 -0.61 -5.30 -1.57
CA VAL A 79 -0.61 -5.08 -0.11
C VAL A 79 -0.48 -3.58 0.10
N LEU A 80 -1.52 -2.91 0.58
CA LEU A 80 -1.49 -1.47 0.87
C LEU A 80 -1.57 -1.24 2.38
N ASP A 81 -0.45 -0.82 2.96
CA ASP A 81 -0.40 -0.37 4.34
C ASP A 81 -0.54 1.15 4.34
N ASN A 82 -1.64 1.65 4.90
CA ASN A 82 -1.97 3.08 4.91
C ASN A 82 -0.94 3.95 5.65
N ASN A 83 -0.04 3.34 6.43
CA ASN A 83 1.02 4.05 7.15
C ASN A 83 2.36 4.05 6.41
N LEU A 84 2.50 3.37 5.26
CA LEU A 84 3.76 3.20 4.55
C LEU A 84 3.68 3.73 3.12
N TYR A 85 4.44 4.78 2.83
CA TYR A 85 4.43 5.46 1.54
C TYR A 85 4.95 4.58 0.40
N GLU A 86 6.07 3.89 0.62
CA GLU A 86 6.72 3.08 -0.43
C GLU A 86 5.83 1.90 -0.84
N GLN A 87 4.87 1.53 0.00
CA GLN A 87 3.90 0.50 -0.32
C GLN A 87 3.03 0.87 -1.55
N TYR A 88 2.70 2.14 -1.73
CA TYR A 88 1.95 2.61 -2.90
C TYR A 88 2.78 2.62 -4.18
N ALA A 89 4.12 2.72 -4.07
CA ALA A 89 5.01 2.69 -5.24
C ALA A 89 4.91 1.36 -6.00
N ILE A 90 4.47 0.29 -5.31
CA ILE A 90 4.27 -1.02 -5.94
C ILE A 90 3.17 -1.01 -6.99
N LEU A 91 2.16 -0.15 -6.85
CA LEU A 91 1.06 -0.04 -7.80
C LEU A 91 1.56 0.40 -9.17
N GLY A 92 2.52 1.33 -9.21
CA GLY A 92 3.18 1.72 -10.45
C GLY A 92 4.03 0.61 -11.07
N ARG A 93 4.52 -0.34 -10.28
CA ARG A 93 5.32 -1.48 -10.79
C ARG A 93 4.46 -2.61 -11.36
N ILE A 94 3.28 -2.82 -10.80
CA ILE A 94 2.39 -3.91 -11.21
C ILE A 94 1.36 -3.49 -12.27
N TYR A 95 1.14 -2.18 -12.44
CA TYR A 95 0.32 -1.65 -13.52
C TYR A 95 1.00 -1.89 -14.88
N ASP A 96 0.25 -2.46 -15.83
CA ASP A 96 0.71 -2.63 -17.20
C ASP A 96 0.54 -1.33 -17.99
N TRP A 97 1.60 -0.51 -18.01
CA TRP A 97 1.63 0.77 -18.73
C TRP A 97 1.46 0.64 -20.25
N ASN A 98 1.68 -0.55 -20.82
CA ASN A 98 1.50 -0.79 -22.26
C ASN A 98 0.06 -1.12 -22.61
N ALA A 99 -0.62 -1.91 -21.76
CA ALA A 99 -2.03 -2.21 -21.93
C ALA A 99 -2.90 -0.95 -21.83
N LYS A 100 -2.48 0.02 -20.99
CA LYS A 100 -3.22 1.25 -20.67
C LYS A 100 -4.62 0.95 -20.11
N GLY A 101 -5.42 2.00 -19.92
CA GLY A 101 -6.79 1.91 -19.42
C GLY A 101 -6.87 1.43 -17.97
N THR A 102 -8.10 1.12 -17.55
CA THR A 102 -8.40 0.68 -16.19
C THR A 102 -7.97 -0.77 -15.96
N GLN A 103 -7.25 -1.02 -14.87
CA GLN A 103 -6.82 -2.34 -14.42
C GLN A 103 -7.25 -2.58 -12.97
N SER A 104 -8.12 -3.57 -12.77
CA SER A 104 -8.62 -3.93 -11.45
C SER A 104 -7.69 -4.91 -10.75
N LEU A 105 -7.41 -4.66 -9.47
CA LEU A 105 -6.55 -5.51 -8.64
C LEU A 105 -7.18 -5.75 -7.27
N PRO A 106 -7.10 -6.99 -6.75
CA PRO A 106 -7.40 -7.23 -5.34
C PRO A 106 -6.38 -6.55 -4.46
N VAL A 107 -6.84 -6.01 -3.33
CA VAL A 107 -6.01 -5.37 -2.31
C VAL A 107 -6.25 -5.99 -0.95
N LEU A 108 -5.20 -6.06 -0.14
CA LEU A 108 -5.26 -6.34 1.29
C LEU A 108 -4.69 -5.15 2.07
N ILE A 109 -5.47 -4.63 3.02
CA ILE A 109 -4.99 -3.69 4.03
C ILE A 109 -4.75 -4.48 5.33
N PRO A 110 -3.50 -4.79 5.71
CA PRO A 110 -3.22 -5.78 6.75
C PRO A 110 -3.69 -5.37 8.16
N GLN A 111 -3.60 -4.08 8.50
CA GLN A 111 -3.97 -3.56 9.82
C GLN A 111 -5.49 -3.58 10.04
N ASP A 112 -6.25 -3.39 8.97
CA ASP A 112 -7.71 -3.38 8.99
C ASP A 112 -8.31 -4.76 8.68
N ALA A 113 -7.47 -5.75 8.36
CA ALA A 113 -7.87 -7.09 7.92
C ALA A 113 -9.00 -7.04 6.85
N THR A 114 -8.91 -6.05 5.96
CA THR A 114 -9.97 -5.74 5.01
C THR A 114 -9.50 -6.08 3.59
N PRO A 115 -10.07 -7.11 2.95
CA PRO A 115 -9.89 -7.33 1.52
C PRO A 115 -10.74 -6.33 0.74
N GLY A 116 -10.23 -5.89 -0.40
CA GLY A 116 -10.96 -5.01 -1.30
C GLY A 116 -10.51 -5.18 -2.74
N ASN A 117 -11.04 -4.32 -3.60
CA ASN A 117 -10.55 -4.14 -4.96
C ASN A 117 -10.27 -2.65 -5.18
N ILE A 118 -9.25 -2.38 -5.98
CA ILE A 118 -8.93 -1.06 -6.48
C ILE A 118 -8.82 -1.12 -8.00
N ASP A 119 -9.10 0.00 -8.62
CA ASP A 119 -8.92 0.21 -10.04
C ASP A 119 -7.79 1.21 -10.27
N LEU A 120 -6.84 0.81 -11.09
CA LEU A 120 -5.68 1.61 -11.48
C LEU A 120 -5.87 2.14 -12.90
N GLU A 121 -5.58 3.42 -13.11
CA GLU A 121 -5.66 4.03 -14.44
C GLU A 121 -4.59 5.09 -14.63
N SER A 122 -3.81 4.99 -15.72
CA SER A 122 -2.89 6.05 -16.09
C SER A 122 -3.67 7.27 -16.59
N LEU A 123 -3.38 8.43 -15.99
CA LEU A 123 -3.86 9.74 -16.45
C LEU A 123 -2.85 10.42 -17.38
N GLY A 124 -1.78 9.71 -17.76
CA GLY A 124 -0.64 10.21 -18.53
C GLY A 124 0.25 11.18 -17.74
N ALA A 125 1.22 11.74 -18.46
CA ALA A 125 2.14 12.72 -17.91
C ALA A 125 1.44 14.05 -17.57
N LYS A 126 1.71 14.58 -16.37
CA LYS A 126 1.31 15.92 -15.95
C LYS A 126 2.54 16.72 -15.50
N SER A 127 2.58 18.00 -15.88
CA SER A 127 3.62 18.91 -15.40
C SER A 127 3.30 19.39 -13.99
N VAL A 128 4.16 19.06 -13.03
CA VAL A 128 4.04 19.40 -11.60
C VAL A 128 5.37 19.98 -11.14
N ASP A 129 5.35 21.19 -10.59
CA ASP A 129 6.53 21.87 -10.06
C ASP A 129 7.72 21.95 -11.07
N GLY A 130 7.40 22.01 -12.37
CA GLY A 130 8.38 22.10 -13.45
C GLY A 130 8.94 20.75 -13.94
N ALA A 131 8.42 19.62 -13.46
CA ALA A 131 8.76 18.29 -13.93
C ALA A 131 7.53 17.58 -14.51
N ASP A 132 7.72 16.83 -15.59
CA ASP A 132 6.67 15.96 -16.14
C ASP A 132 6.69 14.62 -15.41
N LEU A 133 5.57 14.31 -14.75
CA LEU A 133 5.39 13.12 -13.93
C LEU A 133 4.27 12.25 -14.50
N GLU A 134 4.52 10.95 -14.62
CA GLU A 134 3.48 9.98 -14.98
C GLU A 134 2.51 9.84 -13.81
N VAL A 135 1.22 9.98 -14.08
CA VAL A 135 0.19 9.95 -13.04
C VAL A 135 -0.62 8.67 -13.13
N LEU A 136 -0.65 7.91 -12.03
CA LEU A 136 -1.51 6.75 -11.85
C LEU A 136 -2.61 7.11 -10.86
N ARG A 137 -3.86 7.05 -11.31
CA ARG A 137 -5.04 7.13 -10.44
C ARG A 137 -5.29 5.76 -9.82
N VAL A 138 -5.44 5.73 -8.51
CA VAL A 138 -5.92 4.59 -7.74
C VAL A 138 -7.31 4.96 -7.23
N HIS A 139 -8.32 4.18 -7.56
CA HIS A 139 -9.67 4.44 -7.05
C HIS A 139 -10.37 3.19 -6.52
N SER A 140 -11.19 3.41 -5.52
CA SER A 140 -12.21 2.49 -5.03
C SER A 140 -13.53 3.25 -4.89
N THR A 141 -14.58 2.60 -4.39
CA THR A 141 -15.88 3.25 -4.14
C THR A 141 -15.76 4.48 -3.24
N ASP A 142 -14.85 4.45 -2.27
CA ASP A 142 -14.79 5.43 -1.17
C ASP A 142 -13.53 6.31 -1.19
N LEU A 143 -12.57 6.02 -2.07
CA LEU A 143 -11.25 6.66 -2.05
C LEU A 143 -10.69 6.86 -3.46
N GLU A 144 -10.15 8.06 -3.71
CA GLU A 144 -9.27 8.32 -4.85
C GLU A 144 -7.91 8.80 -4.34
N ILE A 145 -6.85 8.21 -4.88
CA ILE A 145 -5.46 8.60 -4.68
C ILE A 145 -4.83 8.84 -6.05
N GLN A 146 -3.99 9.87 -6.18
CA GLN A 146 -3.16 10.08 -7.35
C GLN A 146 -1.69 9.87 -6.98
N LEU A 147 -1.04 8.95 -7.69
CA LEU A 147 0.36 8.60 -7.53
C LEU A 147 1.15 9.18 -8.69
N TYR A 148 2.22 9.90 -8.38
CA TYR A 148 3.05 10.59 -9.35
C TYR A 148 4.43 9.96 -9.39
N PHE A 149 4.85 9.56 -10.58
CA PHE A 149 6.08 8.86 -10.82
C PHE A 149 7.04 9.69 -11.66
N ASP A 150 8.32 9.69 -11.29
CA ASP A 150 9.38 10.28 -12.11
C ASP A 150 9.63 9.44 -13.39
N ALA A 151 10.51 9.93 -14.27
CA ALA A 151 10.87 9.22 -15.51
C ALA A 151 11.52 7.84 -15.31
N LYS A 152 11.92 7.50 -14.06
CA LYS A 152 12.45 6.19 -13.68
C LYS A 152 11.41 5.32 -12.96
N PHE A 153 10.15 5.75 -12.94
CA PHE A 153 9.05 5.11 -12.21
C PHE A 153 9.27 5.01 -10.70
N HIS A 154 9.98 5.97 -10.11
CA HIS A 154 9.96 6.15 -8.66
C HIS A 154 8.76 6.99 -8.26
N LEU A 155 8.02 6.54 -7.25
CA LEU A 155 6.98 7.34 -6.63
C LEU A 155 7.64 8.55 -5.95
N VAL A 156 7.24 9.76 -6.35
CA VAL A 156 7.78 11.03 -5.82
C VAL A 156 6.71 11.87 -5.12
N ARG A 157 5.43 11.62 -5.43
CA ARG A 157 4.32 12.34 -4.82
C ARG A 157 3.06 11.47 -4.79
N LEU A 158 2.30 11.60 -3.71
CA LEU A 158 1.00 10.99 -3.51
C LEU A 158 0.02 12.09 -3.10
N GLU A 159 -1.12 12.15 -3.76
CA GLU A 159 -2.20 13.08 -3.42
C GLU A 159 -3.49 12.34 -3.08
N VAL A 160 -4.21 12.84 -2.07
CA VAL A 160 -5.57 12.42 -1.74
C VAL A 160 -6.48 13.63 -1.98
N PRO A 161 -7.05 13.79 -3.19
CA PRO A 161 -7.71 15.05 -3.58
C PRO A 161 -8.86 15.45 -2.66
N ALA A 162 -9.71 14.50 -2.27
CA ALA A 162 -10.86 14.75 -1.40
C ALA A 162 -10.45 15.29 -0.02
N ALA A 163 -9.30 14.85 0.50
CA ALA A 163 -8.76 15.27 1.79
C ALA A 163 -7.81 16.47 1.68
N LYS A 164 -7.45 16.91 0.46
CA LYS A 164 -6.42 17.93 0.19
C LYS A 164 -5.07 17.60 0.84
N VAL A 165 -4.75 16.32 0.94
CA VAL A 165 -3.48 15.83 1.48
C VAL A 165 -2.50 15.60 0.34
N VAL A 166 -1.27 16.05 0.52
CA VAL A 166 -0.15 15.81 -0.38
C VAL A 166 1.02 15.26 0.43
N ILE A 167 1.56 14.13 -0.01
CA ILE A 167 2.78 13.53 0.52
C ILE A 167 3.82 13.60 -0.58
N VAL A 168 4.95 14.24 -0.29
CA VAL A 168 6.08 14.37 -1.23
C VAL A 168 7.27 13.63 -0.64
N ARG A 169 7.96 12.85 -1.47
CA ARG A 169 9.20 12.19 -1.09
C ARG A 169 10.30 13.24 -0.87
N GLN A 170 10.98 13.17 0.27
CA GLN A 170 12.14 14.02 0.59
C GLN A 170 13.45 13.45 0.05
#